data_AF-T2FDG7-F1
#
_entry.id   AF-T2FDG7-F1
#
_cell.length_a   1.000
_cell.length_b   1.000
_cell.length_c   1.000
_cell.angle_alpha   90.00
_cell.angle_beta   90.00
_cell.angle_gamma   90.00
#
_symmetry.space_group_name_H-M   'P 1'
#
loop_
_entity.id
_entity.type
_entity.pdbx_description
1 polymer ?
#
loop_
_entity_poly.entity_id
_entity_poly.type
_entity_poly.pdbx_seq_one_letter_code
_entity_poly.pdbx_strand_id
1 'polypeptide(L)'
;SRAELHELAMVPFNIVSPQPNGPLMGIVQDSLCGIYKLCRRDVFLTKDQVMNVMLWVPDWDGAIPPPAILKPRPRWTGKQIISMVLPPGLNLLRVDKDSAPLSEKFSPLADGGLLVHSGQLMYGMFSKKTVGASGGGIIHTIFNEYGPETAVSFFNGAQRVVNYWLLHNGFSIGIGDTIPDQKTIERIEIAVRNGKEEVEQIVASATENNLEPLPGMNIRETFESKVSRALNNAREEAGSETEKSLKDINNAIQMARSGSKGSTINISQMTAIVGQQSVEGKRIPFGFKYRTLPHFTKDDYSPESRGFVENSYLRGLTPTEFFFHAMAGREGLIDTAVKTAETGYIHAKL
;
A
#
# COMPACT_ATOMS: atom_id res chain seq x y z
N SER A 1 20.99 -35.53 -10.67
CA SER A 1 21.19 -34.20 -10.08
C SER A 1 21.03 -33.07 -11.11
N ARG A 2 21.90 -32.89 -12.13
CA ARG A 2 21.78 -31.73 -13.04
C ARG A 2 20.46 -31.66 -13.82
N ALA A 3 20.03 -32.78 -14.42
CA ALA A 3 18.76 -32.84 -15.13
C ALA A 3 17.56 -32.61 -14.19
N GLU A 4 17.59 -33.21 -13.00
CA GLU A 4 16.56 -33.05 -11.98
C GLU A 4 16.40 -31.58 -11.51
N LEU A 5 17.52 -30.89 -11.27
CA LEU A 5 17.49 -29.46 -10.94
C LEU A 5 16.96 -28.61 -12.11
N HIS A 6 17.28 -28.99 -13.34
CA HIS A 6 16.84 -28.30 -14.54
C HIS A 6 15.34 -28.48 -14.80
N GLU A 7 14.82 -29.69 -14.64
CA GLU A 7 13.42 -30.00 -14.98
C GLU A 7 12.43 -29.73 -13.83
N LEU A 8 12.86 -29.82 -12.56
CA LEU A 8 11.95 -29.71 -11.40
C LEU A 8 12.18 -28.43 -10.58
N ALA A 9 13.44 -28.13 -10.26
CA ALA A 9 13.78 -27.09 -9.29
C ALA A 9 14.18 -25.75 -9.94
N MET A 10 14.05 -25.63 -11.26
CA MET A 10 14.40 -24.39 -11.95
C MET A 10 13.40 -23.29 -11.60
N VAL A 11 13.92 -22.07 -11.40
CA VAL A 11 13.13 -20.89 -11.03
C VAL A 11 11.90 -20.66 -11.92
N PRO A 12 11.97 -20.79 -13.27
CA PRO A 12 10.81 -20.58 -14.13
C PRO A 12 9.64 -21.50 -13.82
N PHE A 13 9.88 -22.77 -13.47
CA PHE A 13 8.83 -23.74 -13.13
C PHE A 13 8.19 -23.46 -11.76
N ASN A 14 8.86 -22.65 -10.92
CA ASN A 14 8.44 -22.34 -9.56
C ASN A 14 7.85 -20.92 -9.41
N ILE A 15 7.48 -20.27 -10.53
CA ILE A 15 6.83 -18.95 -10.51
C ILE A 15 5.45 -19.04 -9.82
N VAL A 16 4.67 -20.08 -10.12
CA VAL A 16 3.36 -20.35 -9.50
C VAL A 16 3.52 -21.49 -8.50
N SER A 17 3.08 -21.26 -7.27
CA SER A 17 3.14 -22.25 -6.21
C SER A 17 1.78 -22.92 -5.97
N PRO A 18 1.77 -24.24 -5.70
CA PRO A 18 0.55 -24.95 -5.33
C PRO A 18 0.02 -24.54 -3.94
N GLN A 19 0.82 -23.88 -3.10
CA GLN A 19 0.37 -23.51 -1.75
C GLN A 19 -0.79 -22.47 -1.80
N PRO A 20 -0.65 -21.31 -2.47
CA PRO A 20 -1.77 -20.39 -2.68
C PRO A 20 -2.52 -20.60 -4.01
N ASN A 21 -2.13 -21.60 -4.83
CA ASN A 21 -2.56 -21.73 -6.23
C ASN A 21 -2.38 -20.41 -7.01
N GLY A 22 -1.21 -19.79 -6.85
CA GLY A 22 -0.94 -18.47 -7.39
C GLY A 22 0.55 -18.13 -7.48
N PRO A 23 0.90 -17.02 -8.16
CA PRO A 23 2.27 -16.63 -8.36
C PRO A 23 2.94 -16.23 -7.04
N LEU A 24 4.16 -16.72 -6.80
CA LEU A 24 5.05 -16.27 -5.71
C LEU A 24 5.90 -15.06 -6.14
N MET A 25 6.19 -14.97 -7.43
CA MET A 25 7.03 -13.93 -8.01
C MET A 25 6.19 -12.85 -8.68
N GLY A 26 6.64 -11.61 -8.60
CA GLY A 26 5.93 -10.44 -9.11
C GLY A 26 6.90 -9.29 -9.41
N ILE A 27 6.43 -8.30 -10.16
CA ILE A 27 7.15 -7.03 -10.28
C ILE A 27 7.08 -6.31 -8.94
N VAL A 28 8.23 -5.88 -8.41
CA VAL A 28 8.36 -5.29 -7.07
C VAL A 28 9.21 -4.01 -7.11
N GLN A 29 9.18 -3.26 -6.01
CA GLN A 29 10.05 -2.09 -5.77
C GLN A 29 10.03 -1.07 -6.93
N ASP A 30 11.20 -0.68 -7.44
CA ASP A 30 11.37 0.39 -8.41
C ASP A 30 10.66 0.08 -9.73
N SER A 31 10.75 -1.16 -10.23
CA SER A 31 10.04 -1.57 -11.42
C SER A 31 8.53 -1.51 -11.22
N LEU A 32 8.01 -1.77 -10.01
CA LEU A 32 6.57 -1.66 -9.72
C LEU A 32 6.11 -0.21 -9.63
N CYS A 33 6.92 0.67 -9.04
CA CYS A 33 6.61 2.10 -9.01
C CYS A 33 6.71 2.73 -10.41
N GLY A 34 7.77 2.38 -11.14
CA GLY A 34 8.04 2.84 -12.49
C GLY A 34 6.97 2.38 -13.49
N ILE A 35 6.52 1.13 -13.42
CA ILE A 35 5.49 0.62 -14.35
C ILE A 35 4.14 1.28 -14.07
N TYR A 36 3.82 1.55 -12.80
CA TYR A 36 2.62 2.30 -12.42
C TYR A 36 2.65 3.72 -13.00
N LYS A 37 3.78 4.42 -12.87
CA LYS A 37 3.95 5.76 -13.44
C LYS A 37 3.92 5.74 -14.98
N LEU A 38 4.63 4.80 -15.61
CA LEU A 38 4.69 4.64 -17.07
C LEU A 38 3.29 4.40 -17.66
N CYS A 39 2.45 3.61 -16.97
CA CYS A 39 1.10 3.31 -17.43
C CYS A 39 0.10 4.46 -17.26
N ARG A 40 0.46 5.63 -16.71
CA ARG A 40 -0.49 6.75 -16.59
C ARG A 40 -0.85 7.35 -17.95
N ARG A 41 -2.03 7.97 -18.05
CA ARG A 41 -2.55 8.58 -19.30
C ARG A 41 -1.79 9.84 -19.73
N ASP A 42 -1.19 10.54 -18.77
CA ASP A 42 -0.43 11.77 -18.96
C ASP A 42 1.02 11.53 -19.43
N VAL A 43 1.46 10.27 -19.53
CA VAL A 43 2.82 9.92 -19.96
C VAL A 43 2.91 9.71 -21.46
N PHE A 44 3.61 10.64 -22.11
CA PHE A 44 3.92 10.61 -23.54
C PHE A 44 5.42 10.58 -23.77
N LEU A 45 5.86 9.68 -24.64
CA LEU A 45 7.25 9.53 -25.05
C LEU A 45 7.47 10.15 -26.45
N THR A 46 8.64 10.77 -26.60
CA THR A 46 9.14 11.27 -27.88
C THR A 46 9.72 10.13 -28.72
N LYS A 47 9.83 10.31 -30.03
CA LYS A 47 10.38 9.30 -30.95
C LYS A 47 11.76 8.81 -30.51
N ASP A 48 12.63 9.72 -30.07
CA ASP A 48 14.00 9.40 -29.65
C ASP A 48 14.01 8.56 -28.36
N GLN A 49 13.15 8.90 -27.39
CA GLN A 49 12.98 8.11 -26.17
C GLN A 49 12.44 6.72 -26.48
N VAL A 50 11.45 6.62 -27.37
CA VAL A 50 10.87 5.34 -27.79
C VAL A 50 11.92 4.47 -28.45
N MET A 51 12.68 5.01 -29.40
CA MET A 51 13.77 4.28 -30.06
C MET A 51 14.77 3.71 -29.05
N ASN A 52 15.18 4.50 -28.06
CA ASN A 52 16.10 4.05 -27.03
C ASN A 52 15.50 2.98 -26.10
N VAL A 53 14.23 3.14 -25.71
CA VAL A 53 13.54 2.17 -24.84
C VAL A 53 13.31 0.83 -25.58
N MET A 54 12.99 0.88 -26.87
CA MET A 54 12.71 -0.30 -27.68
C MET A 54 13.91 -1.25 -27.82
N LEU A 55 15.14 -0.73 -27.75
CA LEU A 55 16.36 -1.56 -27.73
C LEU A 55 16.41 -2.52 -26.53
N TRP A 56 15.64 -2.26 -25.48
CA TRP A 56 15.57 -3.08 -24.28
C TRP A 56 14.43 -4.09 -24.28
N VAL A 57 13.53 -4.03 -25.27
CA VAL A 57 12.42 -4.99 -25.42
C VAL A 57 13.00 -6.32 -25.93
N PRO A 58 12.78 -7.44 -25.22
CA PRO A 58 13.22 -8.75 -25.67
C PRO A 58 12.50 -9.14 -26.95
N ASP A 59 13.20 -9.79 -27.87
CA ASP A 59 12.65 -10.35 -29.12
C ASP A 59 11.85 -9.34 -29.97
N TRP A 60 12.26 -8.06 -29.93
CA TRP A 60 11.63 -7.02 -30.72
C TRP A 60 11.78 -7.28 -32.23
N ASP A 61 10.67 -7.16 -32.96
CA ASP A 61 10.54 -7.41 -34.39
C ASP A 61 11.21 -6.36 -35.31
N GLY A 62 11.81 -5.32 -34.72
CA GLY A 62 12.45 -4.23 -35.46
C GLY A 62 11.46 -3.17 -35.98
N ALA A 63 10.17 -3.33 -35.74
CA ALA A 63 9.13 -2.40 -36.19
C ALA A 63 8.75 -1.42 -35.08
N ILE A 64 8.83 -0.13 -35.38
CA ILE A 64 8.35 0.92 -34.46
C ILE A 64 6.82 0.98 -34.57
N PRO A 65 6.06 0.81 -33.47
CA PRO A 65 4.61 0.86 -33.52
C PRO A 65 4.12 2.24 -33.96
N PRO A 66 2.93 2.35 -34.55
CA PRO A 66 2.35 3.65 -34.88
C PRO A 66 2.13 4.48 -33.60
N PRO A 67 2.44 5.78 -33.61
CA PRO A 67 2.23 6.64 -32.45
C PRO A 67 0.74 6.78 -32.16
N ALA A 68 0.36 6.81 -30.87
CA ALA A 68 -1.01 7.09 -30.45
C ALA A 68 -1.49 8.48 -30.90
N ILE A 69 -0.58 9.46 -30.98
CA ILE A 69 -0.88 10.81 -31.44
C ILE A 69 0.01 11.13 -32.64
N LEU A 70 -0.59 11.46 -33.78
CA LEU A 70 0.12 11.78 -35.02
C LEU A 70 0.44 13.27 -35.18
N LYS A 71 -0.51 14.15 -34.83
CA LYS A 71 -0.40 15.62 -34.95
C LYS A 71 -0.59 16.27 -33.57
N PRO A 72 0.09 17.40 -33.27
CA PRO A 72 1.02 18.15 -34.12
C PRO A 72 2.42 17.51 -34.23
N ARG A 73 2.78 16.62 -33.29
CA ARG A 73 4.03 15.86 -33.30
C ARG A 73 3.73 14.42 -32.89
N PRO A 74 4.46 13.43 -33.45
CA PRO A 74 4.26 12.05 -33.09
C PRO A 74 4.61 11.81 -31.60
N ARG A 75 3.69 11.17 -30.88
CA ARG A 75 3.84 10.78 -29.47
C ARG A 75 3.30 9.37 -29.25
N TRP A 76 4.02 8.61 -28.44
CA TRP A 76 3.64 7.28 -27.97
C TRP A 76 3.23 7.36 -26.51
N THR A 77 2.31 6.50 -26.08
CA THR A 77 1.93 6.41 -24.66
C THR A 77 2.80 5.36 -23.95
N GLY A 78 2.99 5.50 -22.65
CA GLY A 78 3.69 4.46 -21.88
C GLY A 78 2.97 3.10 -21.90
N LYS A 79 1.63 3.10 -22.04
CA LYS A 79 0.83 1.89 -22.26
C LYS A 79 1.20 1.17 -23.55
N GLN A 80 1.43 1.89 -24.65
CA GLN A 80 1.89 1.29 -25.90
C GLN A 80 3.26 0.63 -25.72
N ILE A 81 4.16 1.29 -24.99
CA ILE A 81 5.52 0.78 -24.77
C ILE A 81 5.51 -0.50 -23.93
N ILE A 82 4.77 -0.52 -22.82
CA ILE A 82 4.72 -1.74 -21.98
C ILE A 82 3.97 -2.88 -22.67
N SER A 83 3.04 -2.58 -23.58
CA SER A 83 2.33 -3.59 -24.37
C SER A 83 3.26 -4.40 -25.28
N MET A 84 4.38 -3.83 -25.71
CA MET A 84 5.38 -4.55 -26.53
C MET A 84 6.04 -5.70 -25.77
N VAL A 85 5.98 -5.70 -24.45
CA VAL A 85 6.52 -6.76 -23.59
C VAL A 85 5.47 -7.85 -23.31
N LEU A 86 4.19 -7.57 -23.53
CA LEU A 86 3.13 -8.54 -23.30
C LEU A 86 3.10 -9.57 -24.44
N PRO A 87 2.85 -10.86 -24.15
CA PRO A 87 2.74 -11.86 -25.20
C PRO A 87 1.52 -11.61 -26.10
N PRO A 88 1.64 -11.89 -27.41
CA PRO A 88 0.55 -11.68 -28.36
C PRO A 88 -0.65 -12.58 -28.00
N GLY A 89 -1.85 -12.02 -28.07
CA GLY A 89 -3.08 -12.74 -27.76
C GLY A 89 -3.49 -12.72 -26.28
N LEU A 90 -2.69 -12.16 -25.37
CA LEU A 90 -3.03 -12.10 -23.95
C LEU A 90 -4.31 -11.30 -23.74
N ASN A 91 -5.27 -11.90 -23.05
CA ASN A 91 -6.53 -11.25 -22.70
C ASN A 91 -6.72 -11.25 -21.18
N LEU A 92 -6.92 -10.07 -20.61
CA LEU A 92 -7.21 -9.93 -19.19
C LEU A 92 -8.15 -8.75 -18.96
N LEU A 93 -9.30 -9.03 -18.36
CA LEU A 93 -10.25 -8.01 -17.93
C LEU A 93 -10.34 -8.03 -16.40
N ARG A 94 -10.10 -6.87 -15.79
CA ARG A 94 -10.31 -6.66 -14.37
C ARG A 94 -11.13 -5.39 -14.18
N VAL A 95 -12.41 -5.57 -13.86
CA VAL A 95 -13.31 -4.45 -13.61
C VAL A 95 -13.22 -4.07 -12.14
N ASP A 96 -13.03 -2.78 -11.85
CA ASP A 96 -13.11 -2.30 -10.48
C ASP A 96 -14.53 -2.49 -9.93
N LYS A 97 -14.63 -2.77 -8.62
CA LYS A 97 -15.90 -3.08 -7.94
C LYS A 97 -16.82 -1.87 -7.76
N ASP A 98 -16.52 -0.75 -8.39
CA ASP A 98 -17.33 0.46 -8.27
C ASP A 98 -18.75 0.26 -8.77
N SER A 99 -19.68 0.94 -8.12
CA SER A 99 -21.12 0.98 -8.43
C SER A 99 -21.44 1.67 -9.77
N ALA A 100 -20.41 2.00 -10.56
CA ALA A 100 -20.56 2.66 -11.84
C ALA A 100 -21.34 1.77 -12.86
N PRO A 101 -22.13 2.39 -13.75
CA PRO A 101 -22.80 1.72 -14.86
C PRO A 101 -21.82 0.89 -15.72
N LEU A 102 -22.33 -0.18 -16.34
CA LEU A 102 -21.50 -1.11 -17.14
C LEU A 102 -20.78 -0.42 -18.31
N SER A 103 -21.38 0.62 -18.90
CA SER A 103 -20.74 1.42 -19.97
C SER A 103 -19.51 2.18 -19.49
N GLU A 104 -19.57 2.77 -18.29
CA GLU A 104 -18.46 3.51 -17.69
C GLU A 104 -17.32 2.59 -17.24
N LYS A 105 -17.63 1.31 -16.98
CA LYS A 105 -16.63 0.27 -16.64
C LYS A 105 -15.68 -0.06 -17.79
N PHE A 106 -16.12 0.04 -19.04
CA PHE A 106 -15.28 -0.18 -20.22
C PHE A 106 -14.65 1.11 -20.78
N SER A 107 -15.00 2.27 -20.21
CA SER A 107 -14.43 3.57 -20.54
C SER A 107 -14.23 4.41 -19.27
N PRO A 108 -13.33 3.98 -18.37
CA PRO A 108 -13.19 4.59 -17.06
C PRO A 108 -12.60 6.00 -17.17
N LEU A 109 -13.23 6.99 -16.52
CA LEU A 109 -12.73 8.37 -16.49
C LEU A 109 -11.38 8.49 -15.77
N ALA A 110 -11.24 7.78 -14.64
CA ALA A 110 -10.05 7.78 -13.79
C ALA A 110 -9.02 6.69 -14.13
N ASP A 111 -9.16 6.01 -15.29
CA ASP A 111 -8.31 4.87 -15.66
C ASP A 111 -8.34 3.71 -14.64
N GLY A 112 -9.48 3.56 -13.96
CA GLY A 112 -9.76 2.44 -13.07
C GLY A 112 -9.92 1.11 -13.83
N GLY A 113 -9.76 0.01 -13.13
CA GLY A 113 -9.76 -1.33 -13.72
C GLY A 113 -8.55 -1.61 -14.62
N LEU A 114 -8.66 -2.66 -15.42
CA LEU A 114 -7.65 -3.10 -16.37
C LEU A 114 -8.29 -3.84 -17.55
N LEU A 115 -7.91 -3.49 -18.77
CA LEU A 115 -8.19 -4.29 -19.96
C LEU A 115 -6.93 -4.47 -20.80
N VAL A 116 -6.47 -5.71 -20.87
CA VAL A 116 -5.50 -6.17 -21.86
C VAL A 116 -6.26 -6.98 -22.89
N HIS A 117 -6.13 -6.61 -24.16
CA HIS A 117 -6.76 -7.32 -25.27
C HIS A 117 -5.73 -7.64 -26.34
N SER A 118 -5.62 -8.92 -26.71
CA SER A 118 -4.69 -9.42 -27.71
C SER A 118 -3.23 -8.98 -27.49
N GLY A 119 -2.78 -8.89 -26.24
CA GLY A 119 -1.43 -8.43 -25.89
C GLY A 119 -1.26 -6.90 -25.85
N GLN A 120 -2.34 -6.12 -25.99
CA GLN A 120 -2.30 -4.66 -25.90
C GLN A 120 -3.05 -4.14 -24.67
N LEU A 121 -2.40 -3.27 -23.91
CA LEU A 121 -3.00 -2.58 -22.77
C LEU A 121 -3.89 -1.43 -23.25
N MET A 122 -5.20 -1.65 -23.21
CA MET A 122 -6.21 -0.70 -23.71
C MET A 122 -6.48 0.41 -22.70
N TYR A 123 -6.76 0.04 -21.45
CA TYR A 123 -6.95 0.98 -20.34
C TYR A 123 -6.51 0.35 -19.02
N GLY A 124 -6.33 1.21 -18.01
CA GLY A 124 -5.94 0.80 -16.67
C GLY A 124 -4.45 1.01 -16.39
N MET A 125 -4.12 1.04 -15.10
CA MET A 125 -2.76 1.19 -14.62
C MET A 125 -2.25 -0.11 -14.01
N PHE A 126 -0.99 -0.46 -14.30
CA PHE A 126 -0.37 -1.60 -13.67
C PHE A 126 0.01 -1.28 -12.22
N SER A 127 -0.50 -2.09 -11.29
CA SER A 127 -0.25 -1.98 -9.84
C SER A 127 0.10 -3.35 -9.28
N LYS A 128 0.40 -3.44 -7.98
CA LYS A 128 0.65 -4.72 -7.30
C LYS A 128 -0.45 -5.76 -7.54
N LYS A 129 -1.70 -5.33 -7.75
CA LYS A 129 -2.86 -6.20 -7.99
C LYS A 129 -2.87 -6.82 -9.40
N THR A 130 -2.09 -6.29 -10.34
CA THR A 130 -2.09 -6.73 -11.74
C THR A 130 -0.77 -7.40 -12.13
N VAL A 131 0.36 -6.81 -11.75
CA VAL A 131 1.72 -7.27 -12.09
C VAL A 131 2.51 -7.77 -10.89
N GLY A 132 1.89 -7.86 -9.70
CA GLY A 132 2.49 -8.48 -8.52
C GLY A 132 2.17 -9.97 -8.40
N ALA A 133 2.54 -10.54 -7.25
CA ALA A 133 2.25 -11.91 -6.84
C ALA A 133 0.77 -12.08 -6.44
N SER A 134 -0.15 -11.69 -7.32
CA SER A 134 -1.60 -11.74 -7.10
C SER A 134 -2.24 -12.83 -7.97
N GLY A 135 -3.13 -13.61 -7.38
CA GLY A 135 -3.96 -14.58 -8.11
C GLY A 135 -4.77 -13.89 -9.21
N GLY A 136 -4.72 -14.46 -10.41
CA GLY A 136 -5.41 -13.93 -11.60
C GLY A 136 -4.85 -12.60 -12.10
N GLY A 137 -3.60 -12.27 -11.75
CA GLY A 137 -2.85 -11.18 -12.37
C GLY A 137 -2.22 -11.60 -13.70
N ILE A 138 -1.56 -10.65 -14.36
CA ILE A 138 -0.92 -10.83 -15.67
C ILE A 138 0.06 -11.99 -15.65
N ILE A 139 0.92 -12.05 -14.62
CA ILE A 139 1.93 -13.10 -14.50
C ILE A 139 1.28 -14.47 -14.36
N HIS A 140 0.18 -14.57 -13.61
CA HIS A 140 -0.53 -15.82 -13.42
C HIS A 140 -1.15 -16.31 -14.74
N THR A 141 -1.78 -15.41 -15.49
CA THR A 141 -2.36 -15.72 -16.80
C THR A 141 -1.29 -16.11 -17.82
N ILE A 142 -0.19 -15.35 -17.91
CA ILE A 142 0.92 -15.66 -18.84
C ILE A 142 1.50 -17.04 -18.53
N PHE A 143 1.75 -17.34 -17.26
CA PHE A 143 2.31 -18.63 -16.87
C PHE A 143 1.40 -19.81 -17.26
N ASN A 144 0.09 -19.68 -17.04
CA ASN A 144 -0.86 -20.76 -17.32
C ASN A 144 -1.18 -20.93 -18.81
N GLU A 145 -1.26 -19.83 -19.58
CA GLU A 145 -1.64 -19.88 -21.01
C GLU A 145 -0.44 -20.04 -21.94
N TYR A 146 0.70 -19.44 -21.62
CA TYR A 146 1.88 -19.35 -22.50
C TYR A 146 3.13 -20.06 -21.94
N GLY A 147 3.04 -20.60 -20.73
CA GLY A 147 4.12 -21.34 -20.09
C GLY A 147 5.16 -20.48 -19.35
N PRO A 148 6.10 -21.15 -18.66
CA PRO A 148 7.06 -20.52 -17.75
C PRO A 148 8.10 -19.65 -18.45
N GLU A 149 8.57 -20.04 -19.64
CA GLU A 149 9.58 -19.29 -20.38
C GLU A 149 9.05 -17.90 -20.81
N THR A 150 7.81 -17.85 -21.29
CA THR A 150 7.14 -16.60 -21.65
C THR A 150 6.96 -15.68 -20.45
N ALA A 151 6.65 -16.25 -19.27
CA ALA A 151 6.56 -15.48 -18.03
C ALA A 151 7.93 -14.86 -17.64
N VAL A 152 9.02 -15.61 -17.82
CA VAL A 152 10.39 -15.10 -17.60
C VAL A 152 10.75 -14.01 -18.60
N SER A 153 10.39 -14.18 -19.87
CA SER A 153 10.59 -13.14 -20.89
C SER A 153 9.86 -11.84 -20.52
N PHE A 154 8.60 -11.96 -20.06
CA PHE A 154 7.84 -10.82 -19.54
C PHE A 154 8.53 -10.15 -18.35
N PHE A 155 9.02 -10.90 -17.36
CA PHE A 155 9.77 -10.33 -16.23
C PHE A 155 10.99 -9.54 -16.70
N ASN A 156 11.81 -10.14 -17.56
CA ASN A 156 13.02 -9.52 -18.08
C ASN A 156 12.71 -8.26 -18.90
N GLY A 157 11.74 -8.34 -19.81
CA GLY A 157 11.36 -7.20 -20.64
C GLY A 157 10.75 -6.06 -19.83
N ALA A 158 9.85 -6.38 -18.90
CA ALA A 158 9.16 -5.36 -18.11
C ALA A 158 10.15 -4.62 -17.21
N GLN A 159 11.04 -5.35 -16.53
CA GLN A 159 12.07 -4.74 -15.69
C GLN A 159 13.05 -3.90 -16.52
N ARG A 160 13.56 -4.40 -17.66
CA ARG A 160 14.51 -3.65 -18.48
C ARG A 160 13.91 -2.36 -19.04
N VAL A 161 12.73 -2.44 -19.65
CA VAL A 161 12.01 -1.30 -20.24
C VAL A 161 11.69 -0.26 -19.17
N VAL A 162 11.10 -0.70 -18.05
CA VAL A 162 10.67 0.20 -16.99
C VAL A 162 11.86 0.82 -16.27
N ASN A 163 12.89 0.04 -15.93
CA ASN A 163 14.05 0.58 -15.23
C ASN A 163 14.83 1.56 -16.12
N TYR A 164 14.96 1.28 -17.43
CA TYR A 164 15.58 2.22 -18.36
C TYR A 164 14.78 3.52 -18.47
N TRP A 165 13.44 3.44 -18.55
CA TRP A 165 12.60 4.63 -18.54
C TRP A 165 12.71 5.40 -17.21
N LEU A 166 12.68 4.69 -16.08
CA LEU A 166 12.75 5.27 -14.74
C LEU A 166 14.10 5.95 -14.47
N LEU A 167 15.19 5.40 -15.02
CA LEU A 167 16.52 6.02 -14.96
C LEU A 167 16.52 7.45 -15.53
N HIS A 168 15.77 7.69 -16.61
CA HIS A 168 15.69 9.00 -17.26
C HIS A 168 14.59 9.89 -16.68
N ASN A 169 13.50 9.31 -16.19
CA ASN A 169 12.42 10.06 -15.54
C ASN A 169 12.81 10.53 -14.14
N GLY A 170 13.56 9.71 -13.40
CA GLY A 170 13.85 9.88 -11.99
C GLY A 170 12.64 9.57 -11.09
N PHE A 171 12.94 9.17 -9.86
CA PHE A 171 11.96 9.04 -8.78
C PHE A 171 12.67 9.29 -7.45
N SER A 172 12.05 10.06 -6.57
CA SER A 172 12.60 10.38 -5.26
C SER A 172 11.46 10.72 -4.30
N ILE A 173 11.72 10.60 -3.00
CA ILE A 173 10.83 11.04 -1.94
C ILE A 173 11.60 11.99 -1.03
N GLY A 174 10.98 13.11 -0.66
CA GLY A 174 11.55 14.08 0.26
C GLY A 174 10.60 14.41 1.40
N ILE A 175 11.06 15.23 2.34
CA ILE A 175 10.19 15.74 3.43
C ILE A 175 9.03 16.58 2.88
N GLY A 176 9.18 17.20 1.70
CA GLY A 176 8.08 17.91 1.03
C GLY A 176 6.89 17.02 0.67
N ASP A 177 7.09 15.71 0.52
CA ASP A 177 6.01 14.76 0.26
C ASP A 177 5.17 14.46 1.52
N THR A 178 5.65 14.82 2.71
CA THR A 178 4.95 14.59 3.99
C THR A 178 4.33 15.85 4.58
N ILE A 179 4.46 17.01 3.93
CA ILE A 179 3.93 18.28 4.44
C ILE A 179 2.51 18.51 3.86
N PRO A 180 1.47 18.53 4.70
CA PRO A 180 0.10 18.83 4.28
C PRO A 180 -0.13 20.35 4.16
N ASP A 181 -1.18 20.75 3.46
CA ASP A 181 -1.61 22.15 3.42
C ASP A 181 -2.28 22.59 4.73
N GLN A 182 -2.25 23.89 5.02
CA GLN A 182 -2.77 24.46 6.27
C GLN A 182 -4.24 24.08 6.54
N LYS A 183 -5.08 24.05 5.49
CA LYS A 183 -6.49 23.66 5.64
C LYS A 183 -6.64 22.20 6.06
N THR A 184 -5.77 21.32 5.57
CA THR A 184 -5.77 19.92 5.98
C THR A 184 -5.27 19.76 7.40
N ILE A 185 -4.27 20.54 7.81
CA ILE A 185 -3.82 20.58 9.21
C ILE A 185 -5.00 20.92 10.14
N GLU A 186 -5.75 21.97 9.83
CA GLU A 186 -6.93 22.37 10.60
C GLU A 186 -7.99 21.26 10.64
N ARG A 187 -8.25 20.58 9.51
CA ARG A 187 -9.17 19.42 9.47
C ARG A 187 -8.69 18.25 10.32
N ILE A 188 -7.40 17.93 10.29
CA ILE A 188 -6.81 16.87 11.12
C ILE A 188 -6.98 17.23 12.61
N GLU A 189 -6.69 18.46 13.00
CA GLU A 189 -6.85 18.93 14.38
C GLU A 189 -8.30 18.88 14.85
N ILE A 190 -9.25 19.23 13.98
CA ILE A 190 -10.68 19.08 14.26
C ILE A 190 -11.06 17.60 14.47
N ALA A 191 -10.61 16.69 13.60
CA ALA A 191 -10.89 15.26 13.74
C ALA A 191 -10.34 14.69 15.05
N VAL A 192 -9.11 15.06 15.43
CA VAL A 192 -8.50 14.66 16.70
C VAL A 192 -9.26 15.24 17.89
N ARG A 193 -9.64 16.51 17.83
CA ARG A 193 -10.41 17.18 18.89
C ARG A 193 -11.77 16.52 19.09
N ASN A 194 -12.49 16.21 18.00
CA ASN A 194 -13.78 15.50 18.07
C ASN A 194 -13.61 14.13 18.73
N GLY A 195 -12.53 13.40 18.39
CA GLY A 195 -12.22 12.12 19.04
C GLY A 195 -11.92 12.26 20.54
N LYS A 196 -11.19 13.31 20.96
CA LYS A 196 -10.93 13.59 22.38
C LYS A 196 -12.21 13.97 23.13
N GLU A 197 -13.07 14.80 22.53
CA GLU A 197 -14.38 15.18 23.08
C GLU A 197 -15.30 13.96 23.26
N GLU A 198 -15.32 13.02 22.30
CA GLU A 198 -16.07 11.76 22.43
C GLU A 198 -15.54 10.93 23.61
N VAL A 199 -14.22 10.85 23.79
CA VAL A 199 -13.63 10.12 24.93
C VAL A 199 -13.99 10.80 26.26
N GLU A 200 -13.98 12.13 26.33
CA GLU A 200 -14.36 12.88 27.53
C GLU A 200 -15.82 12.61 27.93
N GLN A 201 -16.73 12.56 26.96
CA GLN A 201 -18.13 12.17 27.19
C GLN A 201 -18.26 10.71 27.70
N ILE A 202 -17.47 9.79 27.14
CA ILE A 202 -17.44 8.40 27.60
C ILE A 202 -16.89 8.32 29.04
N VAL A 203 -15.88 9.11 29.39
CA VAL A 203 -15.34 9.20 30.76
C VAL A 203 -16.38 9.78 31.73
N ALA A 204 -17.08 10.84 31.35
CA ALA A 204 -18.14 11.44 32.15
C ALA A 204 -19.27 10.43 32.43
N SER A 205 -19.77 9.77 31.39
CA SER A 205 -20.83 8.75 31.53
C SER A 205 -20.42 7.55 32.39
N ALA A 206 -19.15 7.15 32.33
CA ALA A 206 -18.62 6.10 33.20
C ALA A 206 -18.51 6.56 34.66
N THR A 207 -18.14 7.83 34.90
CA THR A 207 -18.03 8.41 36.25
C THR A 207 -19.40 8.58 36.91
N GLU A 208 -20.42 8.93 36.12
CA GLU A 208 -21.81 9.06 36.57
C GLU A 208 -22.55 7.71 36.70
N ASN A 209 -21.90 6.57 36.42
CA ASN A 209 -22.50 5.23 36.37
C ASN A 209 -23.65 5.08 35.36
N ASN A 210 -23.67 5.92 34.31
CA ASN A 210 -24.65 5.85 33.22
C ASN A 210 -24.24 4.90 32.09
N LEU A 211 -23.05 4.28 32.18
CA LEU A 211 -22.51 3.41 31.12
C LEU A 211 -23.03 1.97 31.26
N GLU A 212 -23.91 1.56 30.35
CA GLU A 212 -24.37 0.17 30.27
C GLU A 212 -23.30 -0.77 29.67
N PRO A 213 -23.14 -1.99 30.23
CA PRO A 213 -22.22 -2.98 29.71
C PRO A 213 -22.73 -3.60 28.40
N LEU A 214 -21.82 -3.81 27.44
CA LEU A 214 -22.14 -4.55 26.22
C LEU A 214 -22.28 -6.06 26.52
N PRO A 215 -23.06 -6.81 25.74
CA PRO A 215 -23.24 -8.25 25.94
C PRO A 215 -21.90 -9.00 25.99
N GLY A 216 -21.65 -9.74 27.08
CA GLY A 216 -20.43 -10.51 27.26
C GLY A 216 -19.20 -9.70 27.69
N MET A 217 -19.36 -8.41 28.03
CA MET A 217 -18.27 -7.55 28.49
C MET A 217 -18.58 -6.94 29.86
N ASN A 218 -17.54 -6.75 30.67
CA ASN A 218 -17.65 -5.97 31.89
C ASN A 218 -17.78 -4.46 31.59
N ILE A 219 -18.21 -3.66 32.58
CA ILE A 219 -18.33 -2.19 32.41
C ILE A 219 -16.99 -1.56 31.99
N ARG A 220 -15.88 -1.99 32.62
CA ARG A 220 -14.53 -1.51 32.28
C ARG A 220 -14.08 -1.90 30.87
N GLU A 221 -14.41 -3.11 30.44
CA GLU A 221 -14.07 -3.59 29.09
C GLU A 221 -14.92 -2.86 28.05
N THR A 222 -16.20 -2.60 28.36
CA THR A 222 -17.09 -1.80 27.54
C THR A 222 -16.58 -0.38 27.39
N PHE A 223 -16.13 0.24 28.48
CA PHE A 223 -15.48 1.55 28.47
C PHE A 223 -14.25 1.56 27.57
N GLU A 224 -13.31 0.63 27.78
CA GLU A 224 -12.07 0.55 26.99
C GLU A 224 -12.34 0.28 25.50
N SER A 225 -13.35 -0.55 25.19
CA SER A 225 -13.78 -0.84 23.81
C SER A 225 -14.34 0.40 23.12
N LYS A 226 -15.25 1.15 23.78
CA LYS A 226 -15.82 2.39 23.24
C LYS A 226 -14.75 3.46 23.01
N VAL A 227 -13.85 3.65 23.98
CA VAL A 227 -12.75 4.62 23.87
C VAL A 227 -11.79 4.24 22.74
N SER A 228 -11.39 2.97 22.65
CA SER A 228 -10.49 2.51 21.58
C SER A 228 -11.12 2.68 20.20
N ARG A 229 -12.44 2.47 20.07
CA ARG A 229 -13.17 2.72 18.83
C ARG A 229 -13.17 4.20 18.45
N ALA A 230 -13.48 5.10 19.39
CA ALA A 230 -13.47 6.55 19.15
C ALA A 230 -12.10 7.03 18.66
N LEU A 231 -11.01 6.59 19.32
CA LEU A 231 -9.64 6.97 18.94
C LEU A 231 -9.18 6.37 17.61
N ASN A 232 -9.60 5.14 17.29
CA ASN A 232 -9.33 4.52 15.98
C ASN A 232 -10.09 5.24 14.86
N ASN A 233 -11.35 5.63 15.10
CA ASN A 233 -12.14 6.40 14.15
C ASN A 233 -11.50 7.77 13.88
N ALA A 234 -11.06 8.47 14.92
CA ALA A 234 -10.36 9.75 14.77
C ALA A 234 -9.08 9.62 13.92
N ARG A 235 -8.33 8.52 14.09
CA ARG A 235 -7.16 8.21 13.25
C ARG A 235 -7.53 7.94 11.79
N GLU A 236 -8.59 7.18 11.55
CA GLU A 236 -9.06 6.87 10.19
C GLU A 236 -9.58 8.12 9.47
N GLU A 237 -10.31 8.98 10.17
CA GLU A 237 -10.80 10.26 9.64
C GLU A 237 -9.63 11.20 9.30
N ALA A 238 -8.68 11.39 10.22
CA ALA A 238 -7.48 12.19 9.99
C ALA A 238 -6.65 11.66 8.81
N GLY A 239 -6.52 10.33 8.69
CA GLY A 239 -5.83 9.67 7.58
C GLY A 239 -6.54 9.87 6.24
N SER A 240 -7.88 9.77 6.22
CA SER A 240 -8.70 9.97 5.02
C SER A 240 -8.62 11.41 4.53
N GLU A 241 -8.70 12.39 5.42
CA GLU A 241 -8.55 13.81 5.06
C GLU A 241 -7.15 14.12 4.51
N THR A 242 -6.12 13.48 5.06
CA THR A 242 -4.75 13.58 4.55
C THR A 242 -4.64 13.01 3.15
N GLU A 243 -5.15 11.80 2.91
CA GLU A 243 -5.09 11.14 1.60
C GLU A 243 -5.82 11.94 0.52
N LYS A 244 -6.98 12.53 0.85
CA LYS A 244 -7.75 13.40 -0.07
C LYS A 244 -7.02 14.70 -0.41
N SER A 245 -6.27 15.26 0.55
CA SER A 245 -5.57 16.53 0.37
C SER A 245 -4.33 16.41 -0.51
N LEU A 246 -3.64 15.27 -0.42
CA LEU A 246 -2.37 15.06 -1.07
C LEU A 246 -2.59 14.83 -2.57
N LYS A 247 -1.87 15.59 -3.38
CA LYS A 247 -1.95 15.52 -4.83
C LYS A 247 -1.48 14.15 -5.33
N ASP A 248 -2.07 13.70 -6.43
CA ASP A 248 -1.67 12.45 -7.10
C ASP A 248 -0.21 12.45 -7.62
N ILE A 249 0.40 13.64 -7.77
CA ILE A 249 1.83 13.77 -8.11
C ILE A 249 2.77 13.45 -6.94
N ASN A 250 2.28 13.44 -5.70
CA ASN A 250 3.08 13.19 -4.50
C ASN A 250 3.72 11.80 -4.56
N ASN A 251 5.03 11.73 -4.30
CA ASN A 251 5.79 10.51 -4.50
C ASN A 251 5.44 9.42 -3.47
N ALA A 252 5.12 9.80 -2.22
CA ALA A 252 4.69 8.87 -1.19
C ALA A 252 3.37 8.18 -1.57
N ILE A 253 2.42 8.96 -2.10
CA ILE A 253 1.14 8.42 -2.59
C ILE A 253 1.35 7.49 -3.78
N GLN A 254 2.22 7.83 -4.72
CA GLN A 254 2.47 6.97 -5.87
C GLN A 254 3.08 5.61 -5.46
N MET A 255 3.94 5.58 -4.44
CA MET A 255 4.44 4.31 -3.89
C MET A 255 3.32 3.49 -3.21
N ALA A 256 2.48 4.13 -2.41
CA ALA A 256 1.37 3.46 -1.74
C ALA A 256 0.32 2.93 -2.75
N ARG A 257 -0.05 3.73 -3.76
CA ARG A 257 -1.03 3.35 -4.80
C ARG A 257 -0.52 2.29 -5.76
N SER A 258 0.75 2.38 -6.17
CA SER A 258 1.40 1.31 -6.96
C SER A 258 1.54 0.02 -6.16
N GLY A 259 1.65 0.12 -4.84
CA GLY A 259 1.90 -0.99 -3.93
C GLY A 259 3.37 -1.41 -3.89
N SER A 260 4.30 -0.55 -4.33
CA SER A 260 5.74 -0.82 -4.29
C SER A 260 6.30 -0.85 -2.87
N LYS A 261 5.93 0.15 -2.06
CA LYS A 261 6.32 0.26 -0.65
C LYS A 261 5.37 1.21 0.09
N GLY A 262 5.11 0.90 1.35
CA GLY A 262 4.25 1.70 2.20
C GLY A 262 2.75 1.51 1.91
N SER A 263 1.95 2.10 2.76
CA SER A 263 0.48 2.09 2.72
C SER A 263 -0.05 3.48 3.07
N THR A 264 -1.35 3.70 2.87
CA THR A 264 -2.03 4.94 3.26
C THR A 264 -1.89 5.21 4.77
N ILE A 265 -1.82 4.16 5.59
CA ILE A 265 -1.56 4.27 7.03
C ILE A 265 -0.18 4.88 7.29
N ASN A 266 0.86 4.48 6.57
CA ASN A 266 2.20 5.03 6.78
C ASN A 266 2.25 6.53 6.44
N ILE A 267 1.56 6.94 5.37
CA ILE A 267 1.46 8.35 4.99
C ILE A 267 0.70 9.14 6.06
N SER A 268 -0.40 8.59 6.57
CA SER A 268 -1.17 9.17 7.67
C SER A 268 -0.32 9.34 8.94
N GLN A 269 0.48 8.35 9.32
CA GLN A 269 1.35 8.44 10.50
C GLN A 269 2.49 9.45 10.36
N MET A 270 3.05 9.58 9.15
CA MET A 270 4.10 10.57 8.88
C MET A 270 3.55 12.00 8.87
N THR A 271 2.31 12.18 8.41
CA THR A 271 1.75 13.50 8.08
C THR A 271 0.76 14.00 9.14
N ALA A 272 -0.18 13.15 9.54
CA ALA A 272 -1.34 13.49 10.37
C ALA A 272 -1.15 13.12 11.83
N ILE A 273 -1.36 11.85 12.19
CA ILE A 273 -1.27 11.36 13.57
C ILE A 273 -0.72 9.93 13.61
N VAL A 274 0.08 9.59 14.61
CA VAL A 274 0.56 8.21 14.82
C VAL A 274 -0.57 7.31 15.36
N GLY A 275 -1.39 7.84 16.28
CA GLY A 275 -2.56 7.18 16.84
C GLY A 275 -2.28 6.39 18.14
N GLN A 276 -3.29 5.61 18.56
CA GLN A 276 -3.26 4.87 19.82
C GLN A 276 -2.16 3.78 19.84
N GLN A 277 -1.33 3.81 20.87
CA GLN A 277 -0.36 2.75 21.19
C GLN A 277 -1.00 1.73 22.12
N SER A 278 -0.84 0.45 21.78
CA SER A 278 -1.42 -0.65 22.54
C SER A 278 -0.32 -1.62 22.95
N VAL A 279 -0.49 -2.23 24.12
CA VAL A 279 0.35 -3.32 24.65
C VAL A 279 -0.57 -4.47 25.04
N GLU A 280 -0.31 -5.68 24.54
CA GLU A 280 -1.14 -6.89 24.76
C GLU A 280 -2.62 -6.67 24.36
N GLY A 281 -2.84 -5.93 23.27
CA GLY A 281 -4.18 -5.62 22.76
C GLY A 281 -5.00 -4.64 23.61
N LYS A 282 -4.40 -4.02 24.64
CA LYS A 282 -5.02 -3.02 25.51
C LYS A 282 -4.27 -1.69 25.42
N ARG A 283 -4.92 -0.58 25.79
CA ARG A 283 -4.22 0.71 25.99
C ARG A 283 -3.16 0.58 27.09
N ILE A 284 -2.14 1.45 27.06
CA ILE A 284 -0.95 1.36 27.93
C ILE A 284 -1.35 1.15 29.40
N PRO A 285 -1.00 0.00 30.03
CA PRO A 285 -1.43 -0.33 31.37
C PRO A 285 -0.85 0.61 32.44
N PHE A 286 -1.51 0.68 33.59
CA PHE A 286 -0.96 1.39 34.76
C PHE A 286 0.19 0.59 35.36
N GLY A 287 1.42 0.93 34.95
CA GLY A 287 2.65 0.34 35.51
C GLY A 287 3.01 0.89 36.89
N PHE A 288 2.59 2.12 37.21
CA PHE A 288 2.68 2.69 38.55
C PHE A 288 1.34 2.59 39.28
N LYS A 289 1.34 2.87 40.59
CA LYS A 289 0.13 2.86 41.43
C LYS A 289 -0.96 3.79 40.85
N TYR A 290 -1.92 3.18 40.15
CA TYR A 290 -3.06 3.82 39.47
C TYR A 290 -2.69 4.90 38.45
N ARG A 291 -1.55 4.77 37.74
CA ARG A 291 -1.15 5.69 36.66
C ARG A 291 -0.12 5.07 35.72
N THR A 292 0.01 5.61 34.51
CA THR A 292 0.96 5.13 33.49
C THR A 292 2.38 5.66 33.68
N LEU A 293 2.54 6.96 33.93
CA LEU A 293 3.82 7.63 34.20
C LEU A 293 3.72 8.52 35.45
N PRO A 294 4.85 8.85 36.12
CA PRO A 294 4.84 9.73 37.29
C PRO A 294 4.37 11.16 36.98
N HIS A 295 4.37 11.56 35.71
CA HIS A 295 3.90 12.86 35.22
C HIS A 295 2.38 12.99 35.17
N PHE A 296 1.65 11.86 35.15
CA PHE A 296 0.18 11.86 35.15
C PHE A 296 -0.38 11.75 36.56
N THR A 297 -1.59 12.29 36.74
CA THR A 297 -2.38 12.13 37.96
C THR A 297 -2.86 10.68 38.10
N LYS A 298 -3.34 10.33 39.29
CA LYS A 298 -3.88 8.99 39.53
C LYS A 298 -5.25 8.86 38.90
N ASP A 299 -5.56 7.66 38.43
CA ASP A 299 -6.84 7.29 37.81
C ASP A 299 -7.18 8.13 36.57
N ASP A 300 -6.15 8.58 35.84
CA ASP A 300 -6.29 9.33 34.60
C ASP A 300 -6.49 8.36 33.41
N TYR A 301 -7.73 8.33 32.88
CA TYR A 301 -8.14 7.52 31.72
C TYR A 301 -8.15 8.29 30.40
N SER A 302 -7.64 9.52 30.39
CA SER A 302 -7.53 10.35 29.18
C SER A 302 -6.73 9.67 28.06
N PRO A 303 -6.95 10.06 26.79
CA PRO A 303 -6.17 9.53 25.67
C PRO A 303 -4.66 9.67 25.86
N GLU A 304 -4.20 10.84 26.31
CA GLU A 304 -2.78 11.18 26.47
C GLU A 304 -2.10 10.34 27.55
N SER A 305 -2.75 10.18 28.71
CA SER A 305 -2.25 9.32 29.80
C SER A 305 -2.13 7.85 29.36
N ARG A 306 -3.02 7.40 28.48
CA ARG A 306 -3.17 6.00 28.07
C ARG A 306 -2.53 5.69 26.71
N GLY A 307 -1.64 6.54 26.21
CA GLY A 307 -0.79 6.25 25.05
C GLY A 307 -1.37 6.60 23.68
N PHE A 308 -2.33 7.52 23.61
CA PHE A 308 -2.72 8.12 22.34
C PHE A 308 -1.66 9.14 21.91
N VAL A 309 -1.09 8.93 20.72
CA VAL A 309 -0.10 9.85 20.13
C VAL A 309 -0.82 10.72 19.11
N GLU A 310 -1.01 11.99 19.44
CA GLU A 310 -1.68 12.97 18.58
C GLU A 310 -0.74 13.55 17.53
N ASN A 311 0.56 13.57 17.82
CA ASN A 311 1.55 14.11 16.90
C ASN A 311 1.86 13.14 15.76
N SER A 312 2.26 13.69 14.62
CA SER A 312 2.85 12.94 13.51
C SER A 312 4.36 12.85 13.63
N TYR A 313 4.99 11.95 12.87
CA TYR A 313 6.45 11.90 12.80
C TYR A 313 7.07 13.20 12.26
N LEU A 314 6.35 13.95 11.41
CA LEU A 314 6.80 15.25 10.93
C LEU A 314 6.84 16.31 12.04
N ARG A 315 5.81 16.36 12.90
CA ARG A 315 5.75 17.28 14.05
C ARG A 315 6.73 16.89 15.15
N GLY A 316 6.99 15.59 15.29
CA GLY A 316 7.79 15.03 16.36
C GLY A 316 6.95 14.68 17.58
N LEU A 317 7.37 13.64 18.30
CA LEU A 317 6.65 13.12 19.45
C LEU A 317 7.12 13.83 20.73
N THR A 318 6.18 14.08 21.64
CA THR A 318 6.51 14.50 23.01
C THR A 318 7.22 13.36 23.77
N PRO A 319 7.95 13.64 24.87
CA PRO A 319 8.66 12.59 25.61
C PRO A 319 7.76 11.48 26.15
N THR A 320 6.53 11.80 26.56
CA THR A 320 5.53 10.82 27.02
C THR A 320 5.05 9.94 25.87
N GLU A 321 4.68 10.55 24.74
CA GLU A 321 4.29 9.84 23.51
C GLU A 321 5.42 8.95 23.00
N PHE A 322 6.66 9.44 22.98
CA PHE A 322 7.84 8.68 22.57
C PHE A 322 8.04 7.45 23.43
N PHE A 323 7.90 7.57 24.76
CA PHE A 323 8.02 6.44 25.67
C PHE A 323 6.90 5.40 25.46
N PHE A 324 5.66 5.84 25.28
CA PHE A 324 4.54 4.95 24.97
C PHE A 324 4.71 4.25 23.63
N HIS A 325 5.17 4.97 22.61
CA HIS A 325 5.48 4.42 21.30
C HIS A 325 6.62 3.40 21.36
N ALA A 326 7.66 3.66 22.14
CA ALA A 326 8.76 2.72 22.37
C ALA A 326 8.30 1.45 23.09
N MET A 327 7.38 1.55 24.06
CA MET A 327 6.79 0.37 24.72
C MET A 327 6.01 -0.51 23.75
N ALA A 328 5.12 0.07 22.93
CA ALA A 328 4.39 -0.69 21.92
C ALA A 328 5.33 -1.28 20.85
N GLY A 329 6.33 -0.52 20.41
CA GLY A 329 7.37 -1.01 19.48
C GLY A 329 8.16 -2.19 20.05
N ARG A 330 8.43 -2.18 21.36
CA ARG A 330 9.15 -3.28 22.04
C ARG A 330 8.35 -4.58 22.04
N GLU A 331 7.04 -4.52 22.22
CA GLU A 331 6.18 -5.71 22.12
C GLU A 331 6.32 -6.36 20.74
N GLY A 332 6.23 -5.58 19.66
CA GLY A 332 6.39 -6.10 18.31
C GLY A 332 7.75 -6.76 18.04
N LEU A 333 8.83 -6.20 18.62
CA LEU A 333 10.18 -6.80 18.53
C LEU A 333 10.26 -8.14 19.28
N ILE A 334 9.66 -8.22 20.47
CA ILE A 334 9.63 -9.45 21.27
C ILE A 334 8.78 -10.51 20.55
N ASP A 335 7.59 -10.16 20.09
CA ASP A 335 6.70 -11.05 19.34
C ASP A 335 7.37 -11.61 18.08
N THR A 336 8.12 -10.78 17.35
CA THR A 336 8.92 -11.23 16.20
C THR A 336 9.95 -12.29 16.60
N ALA A 337 10.67 -12.08 17.71
CA ALA A 337 11.66 -13.04 18.19
C ALA A 337 11.02 -14.38 18.63
N VAL A 338 9.90 -14.32 19.35
CA VAL A 338 9.17 -15.51 19.81
C VAL A 338 8.57 -16.28 18.62
N LYS A 339 7.85 -15.59 17.73
CA LYS A 339 7.26 -16.21 16.54
C LYS A 339 8.30 -16.87 15.65
N THR A 340 9.51 -16.31 15.54
CA THR A 340 10.59 -16.92 14.75
C THR A 340 10.98 -18.30 15.30
N ALA A 341 11.10 -18.44 16.62
CA ALA A 341 11.44 -19.71 17.26
C ALA A 341 10.29 -20.73 17.14
N GLU A 342 9.05 -20.30 17.44
CA GLU A 342 7.89 -21.20 17.42
C GLU A 342 7.54 -21.68 16.00
N THR A 343 7.50 -20.77 15.03
CA THR A 343 7.16 -21.13 13.63
C THR A 343 8.21 -22.06 13.02
N GLY A 344 9.49 -21.86 13.31
CA GLY A 344 10.56 -22.76 12.88
C GLY A 344 10.41 -24.16 13.48
N TYR A 345 10.11 -24.26 14.78
CA TYR A 345 9.87 -25.54 15.44
C TYR A 345 8.63 -26.27 14.91
N ILE A 346 7.53 -25.54 14.68
CA ILE A 346 6.31 -26.12 14.09
C ILE A 346 6.59 -26.60 12.67
N HIS A 347 7.30 -25.83 11.84
CA HIS A 347 7.66 -26.23 10.48
C HIS A 347 8.56 -27.48 10.45
N ALA A 348 9.41 -27.69 11.46
CA ALA A 348 10.23 -28.91 11.55
C ALA A 348 9.43 -30.15 11.98
N LYS A 349 8.24 -29.96 12.58
CA LYS A 349 7.35 -31.05 13.01
C LYS A 349 6.37 -31.50 11.93
N LEU A 350 5.91 -30.57 11.10
CA LEU A 350 5.09 -30.83 9.93
C LEU A 350 5.92 -31.52 8.86
#